data_AF-A0A7S3FG58-F1
#
_entry.id   AF-A0A7S3FG58-F1
#
_cell.length_a   1.000
_cell.length_b   1.000
_cell.length_c   1.000
_cell.angle_alpha   90.00
_cell.angle_beta   90.00
_cell.angle_gamma   90.00
#
_symmetry.space_group_name_H-M   'P 1'
#
loop_
_entity.id
_entity.type
_entity.pdbx_description
1 polymer ?
#
loop_
_entity_poly.entity_id
_entity_poly.type
_entity_poly.pdbx_seq_one_letter_code
_entity_poly.pdbx_strand_id
1 'polypeptide(L)'
;MSLRRSAQGALSQSDVLAVYRRMLQESAAKKRQRIERLLGAPIDAIDEEVRARVAATGKSLGGKKELKLSRKELLRIFREVVRAGAGPVVAPVSTPDTGASDTAAPDTADAFRLFYELIGPAADGTGQEEAGGEDDDDEGDDGDEDAAASVGEPAEDDASILSELASSSGNGVGGGAAGGGLKPWQKGKPKKKSKGKDGGGGKWAWTSDVASYYAVEGGLEKLNREKPSTGFFGNGDVVEGMRMLSDGFDSAACTIAPFMGRLKPSGPSAAEFVKLSPTDDEATRGAQWTALRARFSQPGCALIFHLTNHYALLFALREWHEPLPVGEASVGSGGSGGAPCVRVVRQVLSTRRGQRPSVWIDFDEMRRTMLKWNGYRVLAVHRTL
;
A
#
# COMPACT_ATOMS: atom_id res chain seq x y z
N MET A 1 20.08 -17.69 -23.99
CA MET A 1 21.12 -16.76 -23.50
C MET A 1 20.65 -16.16 -22.19
N SER A 2 21.41 -16.32 -21.09
CA SER A 2 21.08 -15.69 -19.81
C SER A 2 21.48 -14.21 -19.87
N LEU A 3 20.50 -13.30 -19.90
CA LEU A 3 20.77 -11.87 -19.79
C LEU A 3 21.30 -11.59 -18.38
N ARG A 4 22.55 -11.13 -18.28
CA ARG A 4 23.13 -10.71 -17.00
C ARG A 4 22.43 -9.43 -16.53
N ARG A 5 22.37 -9.20 -15.21
CA ARG A 5 21.91 -7.91 -14.66
C ARG A 5 22.70 -6.70 -15.19
N SER A 6 23.94 -6.94 -15.59
CA SER A 6 24.84 -5.96 -16.21
C SER A 6 24.78 -5.96 -17.74
N ALA A 7 23.82 -6.66 -18.36
CA ALA A 7 23.68 -6.65 -19.81
C ALA A 7 23.28 -5.25 -20.27
N GLN A 8 23.78 -4.84 -21.43
CA GLN A 8 23.39 -3.59 -22.07
C GLN A 8 21.87 -3.60 -22.31
N GLY A 9 21.17 -2.57 -21.84
CA GLY A 9 19.70 -2.48 -21.89
C GLY A 9 18.97 -3.15 -20.73
N ALA A 10 19.67 -3.75 -19.75
CA ALA A 10 19.02 -4.21 -18.53
C ALA A 10 18.61 -3.01 -17.66
N LEU A 11 17.36 -3.02 -17.20
CA LEU A 11 16.86 -2.01 -16.27
C LEU A 11 17.58 -2.08 -14.93
N SER A 12 17.95 -0.92 -14.42
CA SER A 12 18.52 -0.71 -13.10
C SER A 12 17.44 -0.30 -12.08
N GLN A 13 17.81 -0.29 -10.79
CA GLN A 13 16.95 0.28 -9.76
C GLN A 13 16.66 1.77 -10.00
N SER A 14 17.63 2.51 -10.54
CA SER A 14 17.48 3.93 -10.85
C SER A 14 16.40 4.19 -11.88
N ASP A 15 16.26 3.31 -12.88
CA ASP A 15 15.21 3.41 -13.91
C ASP A 15 13.81 3.23 -13.31
N VAL A 16 13.66 2.25 -12.40
CA VAL A 16 12.42 2.03 -11.66
C VAL A 16 12.09 3.23 -10.78
N LEU A 17 13.07 3.76 -10.05
CA LEU A 17 12.88 4.95 -9.21
C LEU A 17 12.52 6.19 -10.05
N ALA A 18 13.09 6.34 -11.24
CA ALA A 18 12.74 7.44 -12.15
C ALA A 18 11.28 7.37 -12.59
N VAL A 19 10.78 6.18 -12.93
CA VAL A 19 9.36 5.97 -13.27
C VAL A 19 8.47 6.31 -12.08
N TYR A 20 8.80 5.82 -10.88
CA TYR A 20 8.03 6.09 -9.67
C TYR A 20 8.05 7.57 -9.26
N ARG A 21 9.17 8.28 -9.43
CA ARG A 21 9.23 9.74 -9.25
C ARG A 21 8.28 10.45 -10.21
N ARG A 22 8.33 10.10 -11.49
CA ARG A 22 7.44 10.68 -12.51
C ARG A 22 5.97 10.45 -12.16
N MET A 23 5.61 9.24 -11.75
CA MET A 23 4.23 8.92 -11.34
C MET A 23 3.74 9.81 -10.19
N LEU A 24 4.56 9.98 -9.15
CA LEU A 24 4.18 10.81 -8.01
C LEU A 24 4.19 12.31 -8.36
N GLN A 25 5.13 12.78 -9.17
CA GLN A 25 5.15 14.16 -9.68
C GLN A 25 3.89 14.48 -10.49
N GLU A 26 3.50 13.60 -11.41
CA GLU A 26 2.25 13.76 -12.17
C GLU A 26 1.00 13.71 -11.27
N SER A 27 1.01 12.84 -10.26
CA SER A 27 -0.09 12.75 -9.29
C SER A 27 -0.20 14.01 -8.44
N ALA A 28 0.92 14.54 -7.94
CA ALA A 28 0.99 15.78 -7.18
C ALA A 28 0.52 16.96 -8.04
N ALA A 29 1.02 17.10 -9.27
CA ALA A 29 0.61 18.13 -10.21
C ALA A 29 -0.90 18.08 -10.50
N LYS A 30 -1.48 16.89 -10.75
CA LYS A 30 -2.93 16.72 -10.97
C LYS A 30 -3.76 17.11 -9.74
N LYS A 31 -3.31 16.73 -8.54
CA LYS A 31 -4.00 17.08 -7.29
C LYS A 31 -3.94 18.58 -7.01
N ARG A 32 -2.78 19.17 -7.21
CA ARG A 32 -2.55 20.61 -7.12
C ARG A 32 -3.43 21.38 -8.10
N GLN A 33 -3.39 21.05 -9.38
CA GLN A 33 -4.23 21.67 -10.41
C GLN A 33 -5.73 21.55 -10.06
N ARG A 34 -6.15 20.43 -9.47
CA ARG A 34 -7.53 20.26 -9.01
C ARG A 34 -7.87 21.21 -7.86
N ILE A 35 -6.98 21.38 -6.88
CA ILE A 35 -7.15 22.35 -5.79
C ILE A 35 -7.24 23.77 -6.37
N GLU A 36 -6.29 24.16 -7.22
CA GLU A 36 -6.23 25.49 -7.83
C GLU A 36 -7.48 25.80 -8.67
N ARG A 37 -7.98 24.82 -9.43
CA ARG A 37 -9.23 24.94 -10.20
C ARG A 37 -10.47 25.12 -9.31
N LEU A 38 -10.54 24.40 -8.18
CA LEU A 38 -11.68 24.47 -7.27
C LEU A 38 -11.64 25.72 -6.39
N LEU A 39 -10.45 26.19 -6.06
CA LEU A 39 -10.22 27.43 -5.33
C LEU A 39 -10.41 28.67 -6.23
N GLY A 40 -9.99 28.58 -7.49
CA GLY A 40 -9.95 29.69 -8.44
C GLY A 40 -8.65 30.49 -8.42
N ALA A 41 -7.58 30.00 -7.77
CA ALA A 41 -6.30 30.69 -7.62
C ALA A 41 -5.13 29.70 -7.49
N PRO A 42 -3.89 30.10 -7.89
CA PRO A 42 -2.69 29.29 -7.69
C PRO A 42 -2.33 29.18 -6.20
N ILE A 43 -1.78 28.04 -5.78
CA ILE A 43 -1.47 27.80 -4.35
C ILE A 43 0.04 27.81 -4.02
N ASP A 44 0.90 28.30 -4.92
CA ASP A 44 2.37 28.32 -4.75
C ASP A 44 2.81 28.88 -3.40
N ALA A 45 2.37 30.10 -3.09
CA ALA A 45 2.77 30.80 -1.88
C ALA A 45 2.27 30.10 -0.59
N ILE A 46 1.09 29.46 -0.65
CA ILE A 46 0.59 28.65 0.47
C ILE A 46 1.42 27.39 0.63
N ASP A 47 1.76 26.70 -0.46
CA ASP A 47 2.57 25.48 -0.44
C ASP A 47 3.97 25.74 0.14
N GLU A 48 4.64 26.81 -0.33
CA GLU A 48 5.96 27.22 0.16
C GLU A 48 5.95 27.49 1.66
N GLU A 49 4.98 28.30 2.15
CA GLU A 49 4.88 28.66 3.55
C GLU A 49 4.49 27.46 4.44
N VAL A 50 3.62 26.55 3.96
CA VAL A 50 3.32 25.29 4.69
C VAL A 50 4.57 24.43 4.83
N ARG A 51 5.35 24.27 3.77
CA ARG A 51 6.61 23.51 3.83
C ARG A 51 7.61 24.15 4.78
N ALA A 52 7.76 25.48 4.75
CA ALA A 52 8.62 26.21 5.66
C ALA A 52 8.23 25.97 7.13
N ARG A 53 6.93 26.01 7.44
CA ARG A 53 6.44 25.73 8.80
C ARG A 53 6.58 24.27 9.22
N VAL A 54 6.33 23.32 8.31
CA VAL A 54 6.58 21.90 8.60
C VAL A 54 8.06 21.68 8.94
N ALA A 55 8.98 22.23 8.14
CA ALA A 55 10.41 22.15 8.40
C ALA A 55 10.80 22.79 9.75
N ALA A 56 10.19 23.92 10.11
CA ALA A 56 10.43 24.59 11.39
C ALA A 56 9.99 23.75 12.62
N THR A 57 9.07 22.80 12.46
CA THR A 57 8.72 21.85 13.53
C THR A 57 9.73 20.71 13.71
N GLY A 58 10.76 20.62 12.85
CA GLY A 58 11.69 19.49 12.81
C GLY A 58 11.10 18.21 12.21
N LYS A 59 9.86 18.25 11.70
CA LYS A 59 9.18 17.13 11.03
C LYS A 59 9.31 17.24 9.51
N SER A 60 8.94 16.18 8.81
CA SER A 60 8.87 16.19 7.34
C SER A 60 7.60 15.52 6.82
N LEU A 61 7.22 15.84 5.58
CA LEU A 61 6.02 15.28 4.94
C LEU A 61 6.18 13.77 4.73
N GLY A 62 7.40 13.31 4.47
CA GLY A 62 7.73 11.90 4.35
C GLY A 62 8.19 11.25 5.66
N GLY A 63 8.21 11.97 6.78
CA GLY A 63 8.93 11.60 8.01
C GLY A 63 8.46 10.27 8.63
N LYS A 64 9.32 9.68 9.46
CA LYS A 64 9.04 8.44 10.20
C LYS A 64 9.14 8.69 11.69
N LYS A 65 8.39 7.91 12.50
CA LYS A 65 8.40 7.98 13.96
C LYS A 65 8.24 9.44 14.44
N GLU A 66 9.18 9.96 15.22
CA GLU A 66 9.14 11.33 15.76
C GLU A 66 9.16 12.43 14.67
N LEU A 67 9.68 12.11 13.48
CA LEU A 67 9.70 13.02 12.32
C LEU A 67 8.39 12.97 11.51
N LYS A 68 7.48 12.01 11.78
CA LYS A 68 6.22 11.82 11.04
C LYS A 68 5.29 13.01 11.31
N LEU A 69 4.89 13.70 10.25
CA LEU A 69 3.86 14.72 10.33
C LEU A 69 2.48 14.06 10.27
N SER A 70 1.69 14.16 11.34
CA SER A 70 0.32 13.62 11.34
C SER A 70 -0.58 14.46 10.44
N ARG A 71 -1.63 13.84 9.87
CA ARG A 71 -2.63 14.55 9.06
C ARG A 71 -3.29 15.71 9.82
N LYS A 72 -3.61 15.50 11.10
CA LYS A 72 -4.21 16.53 11.97
C LYS A 72 -3.29 17.74 12.13
N GLU A 73 -2.01 17.48 12.34
CA GLU A 73 -1.00 18.53 12.48
C GLU A 73 -0.72 19.27 11.17
N LEU A 74 -0.64 18.55 10.04
CA LEU A 74 -0.53 19.16 8.71
C LEU A 74 -1.70 20.13 8.46
N LEU A 75 -2.94 19.69 8.71
CA LEU A 75 -4.12 20.54 8.49
C LEU A 75 -4.19 21.71 9.49
N ARG A 76 -3.65 21.56 10.70
CA ARG A 76 -3.48 22.67 11.64
C ARG A 76 -2.50 23.71 11.08
N ILE A 77 -1.31 23.27 10.67
CA ILE A 77 -0.29 24.14 10.05
C ILE A 77 -0.89 24.86 8.83
N PHE A 78 -1.58 24.12 7.95
CA PHE A 78 -2.23 24.70 6.77
C PHE A 78 -3.20 25.84 7.12
N ARG A 79 -4.08 25.64 8.12
CA ARG A 79 -5.02 26.68 8.57
C ARG A 79 -4.29 27.90 9.14
N GLU A 80 -3.23 27.69 9.90
CA GLU A 80 -2.42 28.78 10.47
C GLU A 80 -1.68 29.57 9.38
N VAL A 81 -1.21 28.90 8.31
CA VAL A 81 -0.61 29.55 7.14
C VAL A 81 -1.64 30.40 6.42
N VAL A 82 -2.80 29.82 6.09
CA VAL A 82 -3.89 30.53 5.40
C VAL A 82 -4.32 31.77 6.18
N ARG A 83 -4.51 31.65 7.51
CA ARG A 83 -4.90 32.77 8.36
C ARG A 83 -3.85 33.87 8.41
N ALA A 84 -2.59 33.50 8.57
CA ALA A 84 -1.51 34.48 8.64
C ALA A 84 -1.37 35.26 7.33
N GLY A 85 -1.46 34.58 6.18
CA GLY A 85 -1.30 35.21 4.87
C GLY A 85 -2.55 35.97 4.37
N ALA A 86 -3.74 35.67 4.89
CA ALA A 86 -4.96 36.43 4.54
C ALA A 86 -4.93 37.88 5.06
N GLY A 87 -4.02 38.19 6.00
CA GLY A 87 -3.89 39.51 6.61
C GLY A 87 -5.08 39.90 7.49
N PRO A 88 -5.02 41.07 8.14
CA PRO A 88 -6.21 41.65 8.76
C PRO A 88 -7.24 41.92 7.68
N VAL A 89 -8.48 41.45 7.87
CA VAL A 89 -9.61 41.83 7.01
C VAL A 89 -9.86 43.32 7.23
N VAL A 90 -9.14 44.16 6.50
CA VAL A 90 -9.41 45.59 6.45
C VAL A 90 -10.79 45.70 5.82
N ALA A 91 -11.76 46.15 6.60
CA ALA A 91 -13.12 46.37 6.11
C ALA A 91 -13.01 47.15 4.79
N PRO A 92 -13.72 46.74 3.72
CA PRO A 92 -13.58 47.36 2.41
C PRO A 92 -13.82 48.86 2.58
N VAL A 93 -12.74 49.63 2.51
CA VAL A 93 -12.82 51.08 2.45
C VAL A 93 -13.43 51.33 1.09
N SER A 94 -14.68 51.82 1.08
CA SER A 94 -15.41 52.16 -0.14
C SER A 94 -14.64 53.21 -0.92
N THR A 95 -13.71 52.77 -1.76
CA THR A 95 -12.98 53.66 -2.66
C THR A 95 -13.91 54.03 -3.81
N PRO A 96 -14.10 55.33 -4.09
CA PRO A 96 -14.97 55.78 -5.15
C PRO A 96 -14.50 55.25 -6.51
N ASP A 97 -15.47 54.73 -7.24
CA ASP A 97 -15.39 54.12 -8.56
C ASP A 97 -14.65 55.05 -9.55
N THR A 98 -13.36 54.78 -9.74
CA THR A 98 -12.52 55.45 -10.73
C THR A 98 -12.19 54.42 -11.78
N GLY A 99 -13.06 54.33 -12.79
CA GLY A 99 -12.94 53.37 -13.87
C GLY A 99 -11.64 53.56 -14.66
N ALA A 100 -10.83 52.50 -14.74
CA ALA A 100 -10.07 52.13 -15.94
C ALA A 100 -9.27 50.83 -15.73
N SER A 101 -9.49 49.89 -16.67
CA SER A 101 -8.51 49.01 -17.34
C SER A 101 -7.79 47.92 -16.51
N ASP A 102 -8.18 46.65 -16.66
CA ASP A 102 -7.78 45.64 -17.67
C ASP A 102 -6.45 44.90 -17.38
N THR A 103 -6.56 43.58 -17.19
CA THR A 103 -5.49 42.55 -17.30
C THR A 103 -4.38 42.47 -16.23
N ALA A 104 -4.64 42.84 -14.98
CA ALA A 104 -3.74 42.43 -13.89
C ALA A 104 -3.83 40.90 -13.68
N ALA A 105 -2.69 40.21 -13.67
CA ALA A 105 -2.61 38.81 -13.30
C ALA A 105 -3.31 38.59 -11.93
N PRO A 106 -4.06 37.48 -11.74
CA PRO A 106 -4.72 37.22 -10.46
C PRO A 106 -3.68 37.29 -9.35
N ASP A 107 -3.95 38.14 -8.36
CA ASP A 107 -2.99 38.47 -7.32
C ASP A 107 -2.81 37.23 -6.43
N THR A 108 -1.57 36.87 -6.13
CA THR A 108 -1.26 35.79 -5.18
C THR A 108 -1.93 35.96 -3.81
N ALA A 109 -2.27 37.19 -3.42
CA ALA A 109 -3.07 37.49 -2.24
C ALA A 109 -4.48 36.84 -2.28
N ASP A 110 -4.99 36.52 -3.47
CA ASP A 110 -6.32 35.95 -3.65
C ASP A 110 -6.42 34.53 -3.06
N ALA A 111 -5.38 33.70 -3.19
CA ALA A 111 -5.45 32.31 -2.73
C ALA A 111 -5.59 32.18 -1.21
N PHE A 112 -4.84 32.97 -0.44
CA PHE A 112 -4.94 33.00 1.02
C PHE A 112 -6.33 33.44 1.47
N ARG A 113 -6.85 34.51 0.87
CA ARG A 113 -8.18 35.02 1.18
C ARG A 113 -9.29 34.03 0.82
N LEU A 114 -9.23 33.43 -0.37
CA LEU A 114 -10.21 32.44 -0.84
C LEU A 114 -10.25 31.21 0.08
N PHE A 115 -9.09 30.68 0.49
CA PHE A 115 -9.06 29.60 1.47
C PHE A 115 -9.56 30.04 2.84
N TYR A 116 -9.24 31.26 3.28
CA TYR A 116 -9.70 31.78 4.56
C TYR A 116 -11.23 31.89 4.61
N GLU A 117 -11.85 32.41 3.55
CA GLU A 117 -13.31 32.46 3.39
C GLU A 117 -13.93 31.06 3.36
N LEU A 118 -13.28 30.10 2.68
CA LEU A 118 -13.71 28.70 2.62
C LEU A 118 -13.64 27.97 3.98
N ILE A 119 -12.59 28.25 4.77
CA ILE A 119 -12.39 27.66 6.10
C ILE A 119 -13.33 28.30 7.13
N GLY A 120 -13.57 29.60 7.00
CA GLY A 120 -14.37 30.40 7.90
C GLY A 120 -13.57 30.90 9.13
N PRO A 121 -13.87 32.11 9.62
CA PRO A 121 -13.16 32.73 10.74
C PRO A 121 -13.37 32.00 12.09
N ALA A 122 -14.44 31.22 12.22
CA ALA A 122 -14.87 30.59 13.46
C ALA A 122 -14.36 29.14 13.67
N ALA A 123 -13.52 28.61 12.77
CA ALA A 123 -13.05 27.23 12.84
C ALA A 123 -12.06 26.94 14.00
N ASP A 124 -11.99 27.82 15.00
CA ASP A 124 -10.81 28.03 15.83
C ASP A 124 -10.79 27.38 17.22
N GLY A 125 -11.76 26.52 17.57
CA GLY A 125 -11.62 25.93 18.92
C GLY A 125 -12.66 24.97 19.44
N THR A 126 -13.75 24.69 18.74
CA THR A 126 -14.77 23.79 19.30
C THR A 126 -15.05 22.65 18.34
N GLY A 127 -14.17 21.65 18.35
CA GLY A 127 -14.48 20.22 18.48
C GLY A 127 -15.62 19.60 17.67
N GLN A 128 -16.17 20.25 16.66
CA GLN A 128 -17.03 19.60 15.69
C GLN A 128 -16.10 19.05 14.63
N GLU A 129 -15.36 18.01 15.03
CA GLU A 129 -14.76 17.06 14.12
C GLU A 129 -15.87 16.72 13.13
N GLU A 130 -15.75 17.22 11.89
CA GLU A 130 -16.59 16.68 10.83
C GLU A 130 -16.34 15.18 10.89
N ALA A 131 -17.36 14.43 11.32
CA ALA A 131 -17.39 12.99 11.38
C ALA A 131 -17.40 12.41 9.95
N GLY A 132 -16.50 12.91 9.09
CA GLY A 132 -15.94 12.15 8.00
C GLY A 132 -15.17 11.03 8.68
N GLY A 133 -15.86 9.90 8.84
CA GLY A 133 -15.41 8.76 9.61
C GLY A 133 -13.92 8.54 9.46
N GLU A 134 -13.27 8.38 10.60
CA GLU A 134 -11.96 7.76 10.77
C GLU A 134 -12.00 6.34 10.19
N ASP A 135 -12.15 6.22 8.87
CA ASP A 135 -11.42 5.21 8.13
C ASP A 135 -9.99 5.76 8.04
N ASP A 136 -9.32 5.85 9.21
CA ASP A 136 -7.86 5.81 9.32
C ASP A 136 -7.43 4.39 8.94
N ASP A 137 -7.75 4.02 7.71
CA ASP A 137 -6.95 3.13 6.92
C ASP A 137 -5.66 3.92 6.56
N ASP A 138 -4.90 4.36 7.59
CA ASP A 138 -3.44 4.60 7.51
C ASP A 138 -2.77 3.22 7.32
N GLU A 139 -3.27 2.48 6.32
CA GLU A 139 -2.81 1.17 5.89
C GLU A 139 -1.51 1.42 5.11
N GLY A 140 -0.38 1.61 5.80
CA GLY A 140 0.90 1.45 5.10
C GLY A 140 2.22 1.93 5.69
N ASP A 141 2.33 2.47 6.92
CA ASP A 141 3.61 3.09 7.32
C ASP A 141 4.11 2.81 8.74
N ASP A 142 3.64 1.76 9.42
CA ASP A 142 4.15 1.39 10.75
C ASP A 142 5.13 0.20 10.73
N GLY A 143 5.59 -0.21 9.54
CA GLY A 143 6.33 -1.46 9.33
C GLY A 143 7.86 -1.39 9.21
N ASP A 144 8.47 -0.21 9.32
CA ASP A 144 9.93 -0.05 9.21
C ASP A 144 10.59 0.03 10.60
N GLU A 145 10.46 -1.04 11.38
CA GLU A 145 11.34 -1.29 12.52
C GLU A 145 12.58 -2.06 12.05
N ASP A 146 13.71 -1.37 12.15
CA ASP A 146 15.08 -1.89 12.25
C ASP A 146 15.61 -2.77 11.11
N ALA A 147 16.13 -2.07 10.09
CA ALA A 147 17.17 -2.59 9.22
C ALA A 147 18.36 -1.62 9.19
N ALA A 148 19.01 -1.47 10.35
CA ALA A 148 20.30 -0.82 10.50
C ALA A 148 21.29 -1.78 11.19
N ALA A 149 22.47 -1.91 10.58
CA ALA A 149 23.71 -2.52 11.06
C ALA A 149 23.77 -4.05 11.25
N SER A 150 24.11 -4.76 10.16
CA SER A 150 25.02 -5.92 10.22
C SER A 150 25.71 -6.05 8.87
N VAL A 151 26.69 -5.16 8.61
CA VAL A 151 27.75 -5.44 7.65
C VAL A 151 28.81 -6.20 8.44
N GLY A 152 28.68 -7.52 8.47
CA GLY A 152 29.68 -8.46 8.94
C GLY A 152 29.93 -9.46 7.82
N GLU A 153 31.21 -9.64 7.48
CA GLU A 153 31.73 -10.58 6.48
C GLU A 153 31.27 -12.04 6.71
N PRO A 154 31.35 -12.92 5.69
CA PRO A 154 30.74 -14.23 5.77
C PRO A 154 31.60 -15.15 6.64
N ALA A 155 31.06 -15.56 7.79
CA ALA A 155 31.54 -16.74 8.49
C ALA A 155 30.73 -17.95 8.03
N GLU A 156 31.45 -18.96 7.58
CA GLU A 156 30.97 -20.30 7.30
C GLU A 156 30.46 -20.97 8.59
N ASP A 157 29.56 -21.94 8.43
CA ASP A 157 29.08 -22.89 9.44
C ASP A 157 28.25 -22.32 10.61
N ASP A 158 26.93 -22.56 10.59
CA ASP A 158 26.32 -23.25 11.74
C ASP A 158 24.96 -23.87 11.44
N ALA A 159 24.89 -25.17 11.66
CA ALA A 159 23.72 -26.02 11.49
C ALA A 159 23.33 -26.58 12.87
N SER A 160 22.67 -25.79 13.72
CA SER A 160 22.05 -26.31 14.95
C SER A 160 21.13 -25.30 15.65
N ILE A 161 19.90 -25.12 15.16
CA ILE A 161 18.80 -24.56 15.99
C ILE A 161 17.49 -25.30 15.63
N LEU A 162 17.36 -26.56 16.08
CA LEU A 162 16.09 -27.29 16.16
C LEU A 162 16.17 -28.40 17.22
N SER A 163 16.38 -28.07 18.50
CA SER A 163 16.32 -29.07 19.58
C SER A 163 15.95 -28.54 20.98
N GLU A 164 14.97 -27.65 21.11
CA GLU A 164 14.45 -27.27 22.45
C GLU A 164 12.93 -26.99 22.45
N LEU A 165 12.13 -27.97 22.02
CA LEU A 165 10.68 -27.97 22.23
C LEU A 165 10.16 -29.40 22.45
N ALA A 166 10.76 -30.11 23.42
CA ALA A 166 10.21 -31.35 23.95
C ALA A 166 10.78 -31.62 25.34
N SER A 167 10.14 -31.09 26.40
CA SER A 167 10.09 -31.69 27.75
C SER A 167 9.32 -30.77 28.72
N SER A 168 8.01 -31.01 28.88
CA SER A 168 7.39 -31.05 30.22
C SER A 168 5.99 -31.65 30.13
N SER A 169 5.89 -32.94 30.44
CA SER A 169 4.64 -33.57 30.86
C SER A 169 4.38 -33.25 32.33
N GLY A 170 3.11 -33.09 32.72
CA GLY A 170 2.71 -33.31 34.12
C GLY A 170 1.50 -32.54 34.63
N ASN A 171 0.32 -33.16 34.51
CA ASN A 171 -0.86 -33.12 35.38
C ASN A 171 -1.45 -31.79 35.90
N GLY A 172 -2.75 -31.61 35.64
CA GLY A 172 -3.61 -30.70 36.40
C GLY A 172 -5.07 -30.76 35.98
N VAL A 173 -5.85 -31.57 36.69
CA VAL A 173 -7.32 -31.68 36.63
C VAL A 173 -7.99 -30.34 36.99
N GLY A 174 -9.06 -29.94 36.30
CA GLY A 174 -9.93 -28.85 36.76
C GLY A 174 -10.88 -28.30 35.69
N GLY A 175 -12.15 -28.69 35.77
CA GLY A 175 -13.21 -28.17 34.92
C GLY A 175 -13.54 -26.69 35.18
N GLY A 176 -14.10 -26.03 34.16
CA GLY A 176 -14.62 -24.68 34.25
C GLY A 176 -15.24 -24.25 32.93
N ALA A 177 -16.57 -24.34 32.85
CA ALA A 177 -17.38 -23.77 31.79
C ALA A 177 -17.22 -22.24 31.75
N ALA A 178 -16.92 -21.67 30.58
CA ALA A 178 -17.21 -20.27 30.27
C ALA A 178 -17.31 -20.10 28.75
N GLY A 179 -18.52 -19.81 28.27
CA GLY A 179 -18.80 -19.49 26.88
C GLY A 179 -18.18 -18.15 26.49
N GLY A 180 -17.26 -18.18 25.52
CA GLY A 180 -16.79 -17.00 24.79
C GLY A 180 -17.59 -16.85 23.50
N GLY A 181 -18.66 -16.05 23.55
CA GLY A 181 -19.47 -15.73 22.37
C GLY A 181 -18.65 -14.99 21.31
N LEU A 182 -18.47 -15.63 20.16
CA LEU A 182 -17.98 -14.98 18.94
C LEU A 182 -19.01 -13.93 18.51
N LYS A 183 -18.63 -12.65 18.52
CA LYS A 183 -19.45 -11.56 17.98
C LYS A 183 -19.68 -11.80 16.48
N PRO A 184 -20.93 -11.77 15.99
CA PRO A 184 -21.20 -11.90 14.57
C PRO A 184 -20.61 -10.70 13.81
N TRP A 185 -19.76 -10.99 12.84
CA TRP A 185 -19.24 -10.05 11.84
C TRP A 185 -20.42 -9.40 11.12
N GLN A 186 -20.74 -8.15 11.48
CA GLN A 186 -21.75 -7.36 10.77
C GLN A 186 -21.25 -7.12 9.35
N LYS A 187 -22.00 -7.63 8.37
CA LYS A 187 -21.79 -7.37 6.95
C LYS A 187 -21.82 -5.85 6.74
N GLY A 188 -20.65 -5.26 6.50
CA GLY A 188 -20.53 -3.88 6.05
C GLY A 188 -21.43 -3.68 4.84
N LYS A 189 -22.38 -2.74 4.95
CA LYS A 189 -23.24 -2.34 3.84
C LYS A 189 -22.35 -1.97 2.65
N PRO A 190 -22.68 -2.38 1.42
CA PRO A 190 -21.88 -2.05 0.25
C PRO A 190 -21.72 -0.52 0.16
N LYS A 191 -20.47 -0.03 0.27
CA LYS A 191 -20.13 1.38 0.02
C LYS A 191 -20.68 1.73 -1.37
N LYS A 192 -21.75 2.52 -1.39
CA LYS A 192 -22.41 3.00 -2.60
C LYS A 192 -21.35 3.79 -3.37
N LYS A 193 -20.88 3.28 -4.51
CA LYS A 193 -19.93 3.99 -5.38
C LYS A 193 -20.51 5.39 -5.63
N SER A 194 -19.87 6.41 -5.06
CA SER A 194 -20.19 7.80 -5.33
C SER A 194 -19.89 8.04 -6.81
N LYS A 195 -20.93 7.95 -7.63
CA LYS A 195 -20.89 8.31 -9.05
C LYS A 195 -20.35 9.75 -9.12
N GLY A 196 -19.25 9.95 -9.86
CA GLY A 196 -18.55 11.22 -9.99
C GLY A 196 -19.55 12.36 -10.14
N LYS A 197 -19.67 13.15 -9.07
CA LYS A 197 -20.61 14.27 -8.96
C LYS A 197 -19.86 15.55 -9.30
N ASP A 198 -19.22 15.58 -10.47
CA ASP A 198 -18.50 16.78 -10.92
C ASP A 198 -19.44 17.88 -11.45
N GLY A 199 -20.76 17.71 -11.33
CA GLY A 199 -21.76 18.68 -11.82
C GLY A 199 -22.90 19.01 -10.86
N GLY A 200 -22.80 18.71 -9.55
CA GLY A 200 -23.95 18.86 -8.65
C GLY A 200 -23.63 19.40 -7.27
N GLY A 201 -23.36 20.71 -7.16
CA GLY A 201 -23.55 21.54 -5.95
C GLY A 201 -23.03 20.99 -4.61
N GLY A 202 -22.11 20.04 -4.61
CA GLY A 202 -21.51 19.50 -3.39
C GLY A 202 -20.46 20.48 -2.89
N LYS A 203 -20.54 20.85 -1.60
CA LYS A 203 -19.48 21.62 -0.94
C LYS A 203 -18.14 20.91 -1.17
N TRP A 204 -17.15 21.65 -1.64
CA TRP A 204 -15.81 21.11 -1.87
C TRP A 204 -15.19 20.60 -0.56
N ALA A 205 -14.81 19.31 -0.53
CA ALA A 205 -14.15 18.67 0.61
C ALA A 205 -12.64 18.99 0.65
N TRP A 206 -12.30 20.28 0.82
CA TRP A 206 -10.93 20.79 0.66
C TRP A 206 -9.90 20.12 1.57
N THR A 207 -10.27 19.72 2.80
CA THR A 207 -9.37 19.07 3.76
C THR A 207 -8.81 17.76 3.23
N SER A 208 -9.66 16.99 2.54
CA SER A 208 -9.28 15.72 1.91
C SER A 208 -8.33 15.95 0.74
N ASP A 209 -8.61 16.96 -0.07
CA ASP A 209 -7.82 17.26 -1.27
C ASP A 209 -6.43 17.79 -0.92
N VAL A 210 -6.35 18.72 0.04
CA VAL A 210 -5.09 19.25 0.57
C VAL A 210 -4.27 18.14 1.23
N ALA A 211 -4.89 17.34 2.12
CA ALA A 211 -4.18 16.23 2.77
C ALA A 211 -3.67 15.20 1.74
N SER A 212 -4.49 14.87 0.73
CA SER A 212 -4.11 13.93 -0.32
C SER A 212 -2.98 14.44 -1.20
N TYR A 213 -2.93 15.74 -1.49
CA TYR A 213 -1.82 16.37 -2.21
C TYR A 213 -0.51 16.25 -1.42
N TYR A 214 -0.50 16.66 -0.15
CA TYR A 214 0.70 16.56 0.69
C TYR A 214 1.11 15.12 1.02
N ALA A 215 0.18 14.17 1.04
CA ALA A 215 0.53 12.75 1.17
C ALA A 215 1.36 12.27 -0.03
N VAL A 216 1.03 12.69 -1.26
CA VAL A 216 1.82 12.38 -2.46
C VAL A 216 3.20 13.03 -2.41
N GLU A 217 3.25 14.30 -1.97
CA GLU A 217 4.52 15.00 -1.74
C GLU A 217 5.40 14.31 -0.69
N GLY A 218 4.80 13.81 0.39
CA GLY A 218 5.50 12.96 1.37
C GLY A 218 6.02 11.66 0.76
N GLY A 219 5.27 11.06 -0.18
CA GLY A 219 5.72 9.93 -0.99
C GLY A 219 6.95 10.26 -1.84
N LEU A 220 6.97 11.44 -2.49
CA LEU A 220 8.12 11.93 -3.26
C LEU A 220 9.34 12.12 -2.37
N GLU A 221 9.17 12.74 -1.21
CA GLU A 221 10.25 12.93 -0.24
C GLU A 221 10.82 11.57 0.21
N LYS A 222 9.96 10.60 0.53
CA LYS A 222 10.36 9.22 0.88
C LYS A 222 11.17 8.54 -0.21
N LEU A 223 10.83 8.78 -1.48
CA LEU A 223 11.50 8.20 -2.64
C LEU A 223 12.86 8.86 -2.96
N ASN A 224 13.06 10.11 -2.54
CA ASN A 224 14.27 10.89 -2.79
C ASN A 224 15.33 10.77 -1.68
N ARG A 225 15.08 9.96 -0.66
CA ARG A 225 16.06 9.65 0.40
C ARG A 225 17.25 8.87 -0.15
N GLU A 226 18.36 8.91 0.59
CA GLU A 226 19.54 8.08 0.33
C GLU A 226 19.18 6.58 0.26
N LYS A 227 18.26 6.14 1.11
CA LYS A 227 17.60 4.85 1.04
C LYS A 227 16.13 5.07 0.64
N PRO A 228 15.80 5.03 -0.67
CA PRO A 228 14.44 5.25 -1.15
C PRO A 228 13.45 4.27 -0.51
N SER A 229 12.30 4.78 -0.10
CA SER A 229 11.18 3.94 0.32
C SER A 229 10.12 3.87 -0.77
N THR A 230 9.68 2.65 -1.08
CA THR A 230 8.56 2.37 -1.97
C THR A 230 7.28 2.01 -1.23
N GLY A 231 7.22 2.24 0.09
CA GLY A 231 6.05 1.91 0.93
C GLY A 231 4.77 2.66 0.52
N PHE A 232 4.93 3.79 -0.19
CA PHE A 232 3.81 4.56 -0.74
C PHE A 232 3.07 3.84 -1.89
N PHE A 233 3.72 2.89 -2.58
CA PHE A 233 3.20 2.29 -3.80
C PHE A 233 2.40 0.99 -3.54
N GLY A 234 1.15 0.98 -3.98
CA GLY A 234 0.30 -0.21 -3.98
C GLY A 234 0.41 -1.03 -5.27
N ASN A 235 -0.33 -2.13 -5.36
CA ASN A 235 -0.28 -2.98 -6.57
C ASN A 235 -0.69 -2.22 -7.84
N GLY A 236 -1.62 -1.26 -7.72
CA GLY A 236 -2.05 -0.43 -8.86
C GLY A 236 -0.89 0.37 -9.42
N ASP A 237 -0.07 0.93 -8.54
CA ASP A 237 1.11 1.69 -8.94
C ASP A 237 2.22 0.78 -9.48
N VAL A 238 2.39 -0.42 -8.93
CA VAL A 238 3.33 -1.41 -9.50
C VAL A 238 2.90 -1.81 -10.91
N VAL A 239 1.60 -1.99 -11.14
CA VAL A 239 1.05 -2.30 -12.47
C VAL A 239 1.31 -1.15 -13.44
N GLU A 240 1.00 0.08 -13.04
CA GLU A 240 1.22 1.27 -13.87
C GLU A 240 2.71 1.55 -14.12
N GLY A 241 3.56 1.40 -13.10
CA GLY A 241 5.00 1.55 -13.23
C GLY A 241 5.60 0.53 -14.21
N MET A 242 5.15 -0.72 -14.17
CA MET A 242 5.57 -1.72 -15.14
C MET A 242 5.09 -1.39 -16.56
N ARG A 243 3.87 -0.87 -16.73
CA ARG A 243 3.36 -0.40 -18.02
C ARG A 243 4.24 0.72 -18.56
N MET A 244 4.56 1.71 -17.73
CA MET A 244 5.43 2.83 -18.08
C MET A 244 6.87 2.39 -18.41
N LEU A 245 7.40 1.36 -17.74
CA LEU A 245 8.67 0.74 -18.08
C LEU A 245 8.59 -0.01 -19.41
N SER A 246 7.51 -0.76 -19.64
CA SER A 246 7.30 -1.48 -20.91
C SER A 246 7.17 -0.53 -22.10
N ASP A 247 6.51 0.62 -21.92
CA ASP A 247 6.32 1.61 -22.98
C ASP A 247 7.60 2.43 -23.25
N GLY A 248 8.43 2.63 -22.22
CA GLY A 248 9.64 3.46 -22.30
C GLY A 248 10.90 2.71 -22.71
N PHE A 249 10.90 1.38 -22.66
CA PHE A 249 12.09 0.57 -22.90
C PHE A 249 11.79 -0.55 -23.89
N ASP A 250 12.43 -0.53 -25.07
CA ASP A 250 12.35 -1.54 -26.14
C ASP A 250 12.77 -2.96 -25.71
N SER A 251 13.27 -3.13 -24.48
CA SER A 251 13.95 -4.35 -24.02
C SER A 251 13.03 -5.58 -23.83
N ALA A 252 11.71 -5.39 -23.68
CA ALA A 252 10.67 -6.40 -23.88
C ALA A 252 9.31 -5.85 -23.47
N ALA A 253 8.31 -5.94 -24.36
CA ALA A 253 6.93 -5.70 -23.97
C ALA A 253 6.57 -6.65 -22.82
N CYS A 254 6.16 -6.10 -21.69
CA CYS A 254 5.75 -6.86 -20.52
C CYS A 254 4.33 -6.46 -20.12
N THR A 255 3.52 -7.45 -19.78
CA THR A 255 2.22 -7.24 -19.17
C THR A 255 2.27 -7.64 -17.71
N ILE A 256 1.50 -6.97 -16.87
CA ILE A 256 1.34 -7.33 -15.47
C ILE A 256 -0.13 -7.29 -15.09
N ALA A 257 -0.58 -8.31 -14.35
CA ALA A 257 -1.95 -8.37 -13.87
C ALA A 257 -2.03 -9.02 -12.48
N PRO A 258 -3.02 -8.66 -11.66
CA PRO A 258 -3.39 -9.45 -10.49
C PRO A 258 -3.71 -10.89 -10.91
N PHE A 259 -3.13 -11.86 -10.22
CA PHE A 259 -3.28 -13.28 -10.52
C PHE A 259 -3.98 -14.06 -9.41
N MET A 260 -3.64 -13.83 -8.14
CA MET A 260 -4.22 -14.59 -7.02
C MET A 260 -4.43 -13.71 -5.79
N GLY A 261 -5.58 -13.79 -5.13
CA GLY A 261 -5.88 -13.03 -3.91
C GLY A 261 -7.35 -13.08 -3.46
N ARG A 262 -7.70 -12.31 -2.42
CA ARG A 262 -9.05 -12.33 -1.82
C ARG A 262 -10.14 -11.73 -2.70
N LEU A 263 -9.91 -10.51 -3.20
CA LEU A 263 -10.89 -9.77 -3.99
C LEU A 263 -10.57 -9.90 -5.47
N LYS A 264 -11.55 -10.38 -6.24
CA LYS A 264 -11.45 -10.47 -7.69
C LYS A 264 -11.32 -9.06 -8.27
N PRO A 265 -10.30 -8.77 -9.10
CA PRO A 265 -10.20 -7.48 -9.77
C PRO A 265 -11.40 -7.30 -10.70
N SER A 266 -11.84 -6.06 -10.89
CA SER A 266 -12.76 -5.73 -11.97
C SER A 266 -12.00 -5.66 -13.29
N GLY A 267 -12.60 -6.13 -14.38
CA GLY A 267 -12.06 -5.98 -15.73
C GLY A 267 -11.58 -7.28 -16.38
N PRO A 268 -10.79 -7.19 -17.48
CA PRO A 268 -10.46 -8.34 -18.32
C PRO A 268 -9.59 -9.40 -17.62
N SER A 269 -8.75 -9.02 -16.66
CA SER A 269 -7.94 -9.95 -15.86
C SER A 269 -8.75 -10.83 -14.90
N ALA A 270 -10.05 -10.55 -14.76
CA ALA A 270 -10.90 -11.29 -13.84
C ALA A 270 -11.10 -12.76 -14.27
N ALA A 271 -10.99 -13.10 -15.55
CA ALA A 271 -11.15 -14.48 -16.01
C ALA A 271 -10.04 -15.41 -15.48
N GLU A 272 -8.80 -14.91 -15.46
CA GLU A 272 -7.62 -15.69 -15.06
C GLU A 272 -7.28 -15.58 -13.56
N PHE A 273 -8.05 -14.77 -12.82
CA PHE A 273 -7.79 -14.50 -11.41
C PHE A 273 -8.24 -15.66 -10.51
N VAL A 274 -7.30 -16.18 -9.72
CA VAL A 274 -7.53 -17.20 -8.70
C VAL A 274 -8.01 -16.54 -7.40
N LYS A 275 -9.31 -16.63 -7.15
CA LYS A 275 -9.93 -16.09 -5.93
C LYS A 275 -9.67 -17.01 -4.73
N LEU A 276 -9.33 -16.39 -3.61
CA LEU A 276 -9.19 -17.04 -2.30
C LEU A 276 -10.37 -16.70 -1.39
N SER A 277 -10.80 -17.67 -0.58
CA SER A 277 -11.79 -17.51 0.49
C SER A 277 -11.27 -18.11 1.80
N PRO A 278 -11.61 -17.54 2.97
CA PRO A 278 -11.36 -18.20 4.25
C PRO A 278 -12.10 -19.54 4.40
N THR A 279 -13.17 -19.75 3.61
CA THR A 279 -14.01 -20.95 3.66
C THR A 279 -13.67 -21.97 2.57
N ASP A 280 -12.55 -21.82 1.85
CA ASP A 280 -12.15 -22.80 0.83
C ASP A 280 -11.83 -24.15 1.48
N ASP A 281 -12.44 -25.21 0.94
CA ASP A 281 -12.15 -26.59 1.28
C ASP A 281 -10.80 -27.06 0.69
N GLU A 282 -10.37 -28.27 1.05
CA GLU A 282 -9.06 -28.80 0.62
C GLU A 282 -9.00 -29.01 -0.90
N ALA A 283 -10.10 -29.40 -1.54
CA ALA A 283 -10.16 -29.55 -3.00
C ALA A 283 -9.93 -28.19 -3.70
N THR A 284 -10.58 -27.13 -3.22
CA THR A 284 -10.40 -25.77 -3.73
C THR A 284 -8.98 -25.27 -3.52
N ARG A 285 -8.37 -25.54 -2.35
CA ARG A 285 -6.95 -25.20 -2.09
C ARG A 285 -6.00 -25.96 -3.03
N GLY A 286 -6.26 -27.23 -3.28
CA GLY A 286 -5.52 -28.02 -4.27
C GLY A 286 -5.64 -27.46 -5.69
N ALA A 287 -6.83 -26.98 -6.09
CA ALA A 287 -7.03 -26.31 -7.37
C ALA A 287 -6.28 -24.96 -7.45
N GLN A 288 -6.29 -24.17 -6.37
CA GLN A 288 -5.53 -22.91 -6.29
C GLN A 288 -4.03 -23.14 -6.42
N TRP A 289 -3.49 -24.15 -5.73
CA TRP A 289 -2.08 -24.55 -5.87
C TRP A 289 -1.76 -25.01 -7.30
N THR A 290 -2.64 -25.79 -7.91
CA THR A 290 -2.46 -26.24 -9.30
C THR A 290 -2.43 -25.05 -10.27
N ALA A 291 -3.30 -24.06 -10.08
CA ALA A 291 -3.26 -22.83 -10.87
C ALA A 291 -1.95 -22.04 -10.65
N LEU A 292 -1.47 -21.94 -9.40
CA LEU A 292 -0.18 -21.30 -9.10
C LEU A 292 0.99 -21.99 -9.82
N ARG A 293 1.06 -23.33 -9.74
CA ARG A 293 2.09 -24.12 -10.44
C ARG A 293 2.02 -23.95 -11.95
N ALA A 294 0.82 -23.99 -12.52
CA ALA A 294 0.62 -23.81 -13.96
C ALA A 294 1.13 -22.43 -14.40
N ARG A 295 0.80 -21.36 -13.67
CA ARG A 295 1.27 -20.01 -13.99
C ARG A 295 2.77 -19.85 -13.79
N PHE A 296 3.32 -20.38 -12.68
CA PHE A 296 4.76 -20.33 -12.39
C PHE A 296 5.59 -21.05 -13.47
N SER A 297 5.06 -22.13 -14.04
CA SER A 297 5.75 -22.92 -15.06
C SER A 297 5.64 -22.34 -16.47
N GLN A 298 4.84 -21.27 -16.66
CA GLN A 298 4.68 -20.64 -17.97
C GLN A 298 5.98 -19.93 -18.38
N PRO A 299 6.58 -20.25 -19.54
CA PRO A 299 7.78 -19.57 -20.01
C PRO A 299 7.59 -18.06 -20.10
N GLY A 300 8.60 -17.30 -19.66
CA GLY A 300 8.55 -15.84 -19.66
C GLY A 300 7.57 -15.23 -18.64
N CYS A 301 7.07 -16.03 -17.68
CA CYS A 301 6.29 -15.53 -16.56
C CYS A 301 7.14 -15.40 -15.28
N ALA A 302 6.95 -14.31 -14.55
CA ALA A 302 7.45 -14.12 -13.20
C ALA A 302 6.28 -13.79 -12.27
N LEU A 303 6.33 -14.31 -11.04
CA LEU A 303 5.30 -14.06 -10.04
C LEU A 303 5.85 -13.18 -8.92
N ILE A 304 5.15 -12.08 -8.64
CA ILE A 304 5.45 -11.15 -7.54
C ILE A 304 4.41 -11.37 -6.45
N PHE A 305 4.85 -11.76 -5.27
CA PHE A 305 4.02 -11.90 -4.07
C PHE A 305 4.10 -10.62 -3.24
N HIS A 306 2.95 -9.99 -3.01
CA HIS A 306 2.81 -8.87 -2.10
C HIS A 306 2.58 -9.38 -0.67
N LEU A 307 3.62 -9.28 0.16
CA LEU A 307 3.58 -9.53 1.60
C LEU A 307 3.13 -8.26 2.35
N THR A 308 3.15 -8.31 3.68
CA THR A 308 2.64 -7.21 4.52
C THR A 308 3.23 -5.84 4.20
N ASN A 309 4.55 -5.76 4.04
CA ASN A 309 5.28 -4.50 3.85
C ASN A 309 6.25 -4.53 2.66
N HIS A 310 6.15 -5.52 1.77
CA HIS A 310 7.16 -5.75 0.74
C HIS A 310 6.66 -6.62 -0.42
N TYR A 311 7.25 -6.42 -1.59
CA TYR A 311 7.03 -7.25 -2.78
C TYR A 311 8.22 -8.17 -3.01
N ALA A 312 7.97 -9.47 -3.12
CA ALA A 312 9.00 -10.48 -3.33
C ALA A 312 8.69 -11.34 -4.55
N LEU A 313 9.73 -11.82 -5.24
CA LEU A 313 9.54 -12.84 -6.27
C LEU A 313 9.24 -14.22 -5.65
N LEU A 314 8.49 -15.03 -6.39
CA LEU A 314 8.47 -16.48 -6.18
C LEU A 314 9.58 -17.09 -7.03
N PHE A 315 10.51 -17.80 -6.39
CA PHE A 315 11.71 -18.33 -7.04
C PHE A 315 11.61 -19.82 -7.37
N ALA A 316 10.87 -20.59 -6.57
CA ALA A 316 10.67 -22.02 -6.76
C ALA A 316 9.39 -22.49 -6.06
N LEU A 317 8.89 -23.64 -6.48
CA LEU A 317 7.76 -24.34 -5.86
C LEU A 317 8.20 -25.77 -5.54
N ARG A 318 7.70 -26.34 -4.45
CA ARG A 318 7.88 -27.75 -4.13
C ARG A 318 6.61 -28.35 -3.53
N GLU A 319 6.38 -29.62 -3.82
CA GLU A 319 5.25 -30.40 -3.32
C GLU A 319 5.74 -31.82 -3.01
N TRP A 320 5.35 -32.35 -1.86
CA TRP A 320 5.63 -33.75 -1.50
C TRP A 320 4.57 -34.30 -0.56
N HIS A 321 4.58 -35.62 -0.43
CA HIS A 321 3.70 -36.39 0.44
C HIS A 321 4.46 -36.77 1.71
N GLU A 322 3.98 -36.31 2.85
CA GLU A 322 4.58 -36.56 4.17
C GLU A 322 3.71 -37.55 4.96
N PRO A 323 4.27 -38.68 5.44
CA PRO A 323 3.54 -39.61 6.30
C PRO A 323 3.12 -38.92 7.60
N LEU A 324 1.86 -39.04 7.99
CA LEU A 324 1.41 -38.54 9.29
C LEU A 324 1.87 -39.48 10.42
N PRO A 325 2.21 -38.95 11.61
CA PRO A 325 2.55 -39.77 12.75
C PRO A 325 1.40 -40.71 13.12
N VAL A 326 1.75 -41.94 13.52
CA VAL A 326 0.80 -42.94 14.04
C VAL A 326 0.24 -42.43 15.37
N GLY A 327 -0.79 -41.60 15.31
CA GLY A 327 -1.39 -40.92 16.48
C GLY A 327 -2.20 -39.67 16.14
N GLU A 328 -1.89 -39.00 15.03
CA GLU A 328 -2.70 -37.89 14.50
C GLU A 328 -3.71 -38.35 13.43
N ALA A 329 -3.70 -39.64 13.08
CA ALA A 329 -4.67 -40.28 12.20
C ALA A 329 -6.06 -40.25 12.87
N SER A 330 -6.76 -39.14 12.63
CA SER A 330 -8.14 -38.81 12.98
C SER A 330 -8.91 -39.79 13.87
N VAL A 331 -9.29 -39.29 15.05
CA VAL A 331 -10.30 -39.83 15.99
C VAL A 331 -11.72 -39.91 15.36
N GLY A 332 -11.86 -39.81 14.04
CA GLY A 332 -13.16 -39.69 13.36
C GLY A 332 -13.41 -40.63 12.18
N SER A 333 -12.43 -41.44 11.74
CA SER A 333 -12.65 -42.43 10.68
C SER A 333 -12.69 -43.83 11.27
N GLY A 334 -13.83 -44.19 11.85
CA GLY A 334 -14.16 -45.56 12.20
C GLY A 334 -14.38 -46.37 10.92
N GLY A 335 -13.32 -47.00 10.41
CA GLY A 335 -13.40 -47.82 9.21
C GLY A 335 -12.11 -48.56 8.92
N SER A 336 -12.18 -49.88 8.93
CA SER A 336 -11.09 -50.85 8.84
C SER A 336 -10.28 -50.79 7.55
N GLY A 337 -8.95 -50.89 7.67
CA GLY A 337 -8.01 -51.07 6.55
C GLY A 337 -7.08 -49.88 6.35
N GLY A 338 -6.18 -49.65 7.33
CA GLY A 338 -5.37 -48.44 7.47
C GLY A 338 -4.33 -48.25 6.36
N ALA A 339 -4.72 -47.60 5.27
CA ALA A 339 -3.76 -46.93 4.41
C ALA A 339 -3.02 -45.86 5.23
N PRO A 340 -1.69 -45.71 5.08
CA PRO A 340 -0.95 -44.66 5.77
C PRO A 340 -1.58 -43.31 5.43
N CYS A 341 -1.97 -42.55 6.45
CA CYS A 341 -2.49 -41.20 6.25
C CYS A 341 -1.33 -40.32 5.84
N VAL A 342 -1.47 -39.60 4.72
CA VAL A 342 -0.42 -38.79 4.14
C VAL A 342 -0.89 -37.35 4.06
N ARG A 343 -0.08 -36.43 4.57
CA ARG A 343 -0.25 -34.98 4.40
C ARG A 343 0.43 -34.53 3.12
N VAL A 344 -0.26 -33.74 2.30
CA VAL A 344 0.36 -33.07 1.15
C VAL A 344 0.97 -31.76 1.62
N VAL A 345 2.29 -31.61 1.49
CA VAL A 345 3.00 -30.38 1.83
C VAL A 345 3.28 -29.59 0.56
N ARG A 346 2.94 -28.29 0.57
CA ARG A 346 3.08 -27.37 -0.57
C ARG A 346 3.80 -26.12 -0.10
N GLN A 347 4.91 -25.78 -0.74
CA GLN A 347 5.74 -24.65 -0.32
C GLN A 347 6.26 -23.83 -1.50
N VAL A 348 6.44 -22.54 -1.27
CA VAL A 348 7.00 -21.58 -2.22
C VAL A 348 8.32 -21.02 -1.68
N LEU A 349 9.36 -20.98 -2.50
CA LEU A 349 10.61 -20.31 -2.16
C LEU A 349 10.46 -18.82 -2.46
N SER A 350 10.57 -17.99 -1.44
CA SER A 350 10.50 -16.54 -1.54
C SER A 350 11.43 -15.88 -0.51
N THR A 351 11.11 -14.65 -0.13
CA THR A 351 11.80 -13.92 0.93
C THR A 351 10.83 -13.15 1.80
N ARG A 352 11.09 -13.14 3.11
CA ARG A 352 10.37 -12.29 4.08
C ARG A 352 10.98 -10.90 4.18
N ARG A 353 12.27 -10.75 3.85
CA ARG A 353 13.04 -9.50 3.96
C ARG A 353 14.07 -9.39 2.85
N GLY A 354 14.18 -8.22 2.23
CA GLY A 354 15.06 -8.02 1.08
C GLY A 354 14.58 -8.79 -0.16
N GLN A 355 15.47 -9.03 -1.12
CA GLN A 355 15.09 -9.52 -2.46
C GLN A 355 15.76 -10.85 -2.86
N ARG A 356 16.53 -11.48 -1.97
CA ARG A 356 17.20 -12.76 -2.24
C ARG A 356 16.34 -13.94 -1.75
N PRO A 357 16.25 -15.05 -2.50
CA PRO A 357 15.53 -16.24 -2.04
C PRO A 357 16.17 -16.76 -0.75
N SER A 358 15.37 -16.89 0.31
CA SER A 358 15.89 -17.21 1.65
C SER A 358 15.01 -18.15 2.46
N VAL A 359 13.74 -18.32 2.08
CA VAL A 359 12.79 -19.07 2.92
C VAL A 359 11.74 -19.79 2.09
N TRP A 360 11.47 -21.03 2.49
CA TRP A 360 10.31 -21.80 2.03
C TRP A 360 9.09 -21.43 2.89
N ILE A 361 8.04 -20.92 2.26
CA ILE A 361 6.80 -20.49 2.90
C ILE A 361 5.72 -21.51 2.56
N ASP A 362 4.97 -22.00 3.55
CA ASP A 362 3.83 -22.88 3.33
C ASP A 362 2.76 -22.19 2.48
N PHE A 363 2.17 -22.92 1.54
CA PHE A 363 1.12 -22.38 0.69
C PHE A 363 -0.08 -21.89 1.51
N ASP A 364 -0.43 -22.59 2.59
CA ASP A 364 -1.49 -22.13 3.50
C ASP A 364 -1.11 -20.85 4.25
N GLU A 365 0.16 -20.65 4.59
CA GLU A 365 0.63 -19.38 5.18
C GLU A 365 0.55 -18.23 4.17
N MET A 366 0.98 -18.49 2.94
CA MET A 366 0.87 -17.55 1.83
C MET A 366 -0.60 -17.15 1.58
N ARG A 367 -1.53 -18.12 1.58
CA ARG A 367 -2.97 -17.89 1.50
C ARG A 367 -3.50 -17.06 2.66
N ARG A 368 -3.15 -17.41 3.90
CA ARG A 368 -3.54 -16.64 5.10
C ARG A 368 -3.09 -15.19 4.99
N THR A 369 -1.89 -14.94 4.47
CA THR A 369 -1.37 -13.59 4.22
C THR A 369 -2.26 -12.85 3.21
N MET A 370 -2.54 -13.43 2.04
CA MET A 370 -3.42 -12.81 1.03
C MET A 370 -4.87 -12.58 1.50
N LEU A 371 -5.34 -13.34 2.50
CA LEU A 371 -6.68 -13.18 3.05
C LEU A 371 -6.79 -12.04 4.07
N LYS A 372 -5.67 -11.62 4.70
CA LYS A 372 -5.65 -10.54 5.70
C LYS A 372 -6.09 -9.21 5.12
N TRP A 373 -5.63 -8.87 3.91
CA TRP A 373 -5.92 -7.58 3.27
C TRP A 373 -6.19 -7.75 1.78
N ASN A 374 -7.12 -6.96 1.23
CA ASN A 374 -7.49 -7.02 -0.19
C ASN A 374 -6.33 -6.62 -1.11
N GLY A 375 -5.36 -5.85 -0.62
CA GLY A 375 -4.15 -5.51 -1.35
C GLY A 375 -3.12 -6.66 -1.41
N TYR A 376 -3.11 -7.61 -0.48
CA TYR A 376 -2.15 -8.72 -0.55
C TYR A 376 -2.57 -9.73 -1.63
N ARG A 377 -1.72 -9.88 -2.63
CA ARG A 377 -1.98 -10.69 -3.83
C ARG A 377 -0.69 -11.14 -4.49
N VAL A 378 -0.82 -12.12 -5.38
CA VAL A 378 0.20 -12.43 -6.38
C VAL A 378 -0.12 -11.65 -7.65
N LEU A 379 0.88 -10.97 -8.19
CA LEU A 379 0.87 -10.38 -9.52
C LEU A 379 1.64 -11.32 -10.46
N ALA A 380 1.11 -11.52 -11.66
CA ALA A 380 1.81 -12.22 -12.73
C ALA A 380 2.34 -11.20 -13.72
N VAL A 381 3.65 -11.23 -13.95
CA VAL A 381 4.33 -10.49 -15.01
C VAL A 381 4.59 -11.47 -16.14
N HIS A 382 4.22 -11.11 -17.36
CA HIS A 382 4.46 -11.93 -18.54
C HIS A 382 5.17 -11.12 -19.61
N ARG A 383 6.23 -11.68 -20.16
CA ARG A 383 6.90 -11.14 -21.34
C ARG A 383 6.04 -11.43 -22.58
N THR A 384 5.60 -10.38 -23.25
CA THR A 384 4.97 -10.46 -24.56
C THR A 384 6.08 -10.72 -25.59
N LEU A 385 6.00 -11.84 -26.30
CA LEU A 385 6.95 -12.22 -27.36
C LEU A 385 6.56 -11.61 -28.71
#